data_AF-A0AAI8STJ2-F1
#
_entry.id   AF-A0AAI8STJ2-F1
#
_cell.length_a   1.000
_cell.length_b   1.000
_cell.length_c   1.000
_cell.angle_alpha   90.00
_cell.angle_beta   90.00
_cell.angle_gamma   90.00
#
_symmetry.space_group_name_H-M   'P 1'
#
loop_
_entity.id
_entity.type
_entity.pdbx_description
1 polymer ?
#
loop_
_entity_poly.entity_id
_entity_poly.type
_entity_poly.pdbx_seq_one_letter_code
_entity_poly.pdbx_strand_id
1 'polypeptide(L)'
;MKIAVGIIGILLGLISMLQSCAVATGGSITANHDLAGAGSVGVLVGLLFFVGGAFAFGLPLVSAIIFVVGSLFAFIAASSFTDMKIWAFADLILAAMAFFAGRSARAARIKASGVAQK
;
A
#
# COMPACT_ATOMS: atom_id res chain seq x y z
N MET A 1 8.93 -14.04 -2.40
CA MET A 1 7.93 -13.12 -1.81
C MET A 1 8.12 -11.66 -2.24
N LYS A 2 9.34 -11.09 -2.24
CA LYS A 2 9.60 -9.66 -2.58
C LYS A 2 8.96 -9.18 -3.89
N ILE A 3 9.08 -10.01 -4.94
CA ILE A 3 8.57 -9.70 -6.28
C ILE A 3 7.03 -9.70 -6.30
N ALA A 4 6.39 -10.65 -5.62
CA ALA A 4 4.93 -10.73 -5.55
C ALA A 4 4.33 -9.53 -4.79
N VAL A 5 4.93 -9.13 -3.67
CA VAL A 5 4.50 -7.95 -2.89
C VAL A 5 4.62 -6.68 -3.71
N GLY A 6 5.71 -6.52 -4.48
CA GLY A 6 5.89 -5.33 -5.31
C GLY A 6 4.90 -5.25 -6.47
N ILE A 7 4.67 -6.36 -7.19
CA ILE A 7 3.71 -6.41 -8.30
C ILE A 7 2.27 -6.18 -7.78
N ILE A 8 1.88 -6.85 -6.70
CA ILE A 8 0.53 -6.70 -6.12
C ILE A 8 0.31 -5.27 -5.62
N GLY A 9 1.30 -4.66 -4.93
CA GLY A 9 1.20 -3.28 -4.47
C GLY A 9 1.03 -2.27 -5.62
N ILE A 10 1.79 -2.43 -6.71
CA ILE A 10 1.69 -1.55 -7.88
C ILE A 10 0.32 -1.69 -8.57
N LEU A 11 -0.16 -2.92 -8.79
CA LEU A 11 -1.44 -3.15 -9.44
C LEU A 11 -2.60 -2.60 -8.60
N LEU A 12 -2.60 -2.85 -7.28
CA LEU A 12 -3.62 -2.33 -6.38
C LEU A 12 -3.59 -0.80 -6.31
N GLY A 13 -2.41 -0.18 -6.30
CA GLY A 13 -2.27 1.27 -6.31
C GLY A 13 -2.85 1.92 -7.58
N LEU A 14 -2.58 1.33 -8.75
CA LEU A 14 -3.14 1.79 -10.02
C LEU A 14 -4.67 1.64 -10.09
N ILE A 15 -5.20 0.50 -9.64
CA ILE A 15 -6.65 0.27 -9.58
C ILE A 15 -7.31 1.28 -8.63
N SER A 16 -6.72 1.48 -7.45
CA SER A 16 -7.22 2.42 -6.45
C SER A 16 -7.24 3.86 -6.98
N MET A 17 -6.19 4.30 -7.70
CA MET A 17 -6.17 5.60 -8.37
C MET A 17 -7.27 5.74 -9.44
N LEU A 18 -7.44 4.74 -10.31
CA LEU A 18 -8.44 4.77 -11.38
C LEU A 18 -9.88 4.80 -10.83
N GLN A 19 -10.15 4.00 -9.81
CA GLN A 19 -11.43 4.00 -9.10
C GLN A 19 -11.67 5.35 -8.41
N SER A 20 -10.64 5.93 -7.81
CA SER A 20 -10.75 7.20 -7.11
C SER A 20 -10.99 8.38 -8.05
N CYS A 21 -10.43 8.36 -9.27
CA CYS A 21 -10.78 9.29 -10.33
C CYS A 21 -12.25 9.16 -10.75
N ALA A 22 -12.76 7.93 -10.87
CA ALA A 22 -14.17 7.69 -11.17
C ALA A 22 -15.11 8.17 -10.05
N VAL A 23 -14.74 7.94 -8.79
CA VAL A 23 -15.50 8.40 -7.61
C VAL A 23 -15.48 9.93 -7.49
N ALA A 24 -14.33 10.58 -7.68
CA ALA A 24 -14.23 12.04 -7.69
C ALA A 24 -15.06 12.67 -8.82
N THR A 25 -14.97 12.11 -10.03
CA THR A 25 -15.73 12.58 -11.19
C THR A 25 -17.24 12.36 -10.98
N GLY A 26 -17.64 11.18 -10.50
CA GLY A 26 -19.04 10.89 -10.16
C GLY A 26 -19.59 11.79 -9.05
N GLY A 27 -18.77 12.11 -8.04
CA GLY A 27 -19.12 13.07 -6.99
C GLY A 27 -19.36 14.48 -7.53
N SER A 28 -18.52 14.95 -8.46
CA SER A 28 -18.70 16.26 -9.10
C SER A 28 -19.95 16.35 -9.97
N ILE A 29 -20.29 15.28 -10.72
CA ILE A 29 -21.49 15.22 -11.57
C ILE A 29 -22.77 15.18 -10.72
N THR A 30 -22.73 14.50 -9.58
CA THR A 30 -23.88 14.35 -8.70
C THR A 30 -23.99 15.45 -7.63
N ALA A 31 -23.09 16.44 -7.66
CA ALA A 31 -22.95 17.52 -6.66
C ALA A 31 -22.81 17.01 -5.21
N ASN A 32 -22.36 15.76 -5.03
CA ASN A 32 -22.16 15.16 -3.71
C ASN A 32 -20.73 15.40 -3.24
N HIS A 33 -20.56 16.39 -2.36
CA HIS A 33 -19.27 16.76 -1.79
C HIS A 33 -18.59 15.60 -1.03
N ASP A 34 -19.37 14.72 -0.40
CA ASP A 34 -18.83 13.54 0.30
C ASP A 34 -18.17 12.56 -0.68
N LEU A 35 -18.79 12.31 -1.84
CA LEU A 35 -18.19 11.45 -2.88
C LEU A 35 -16.94 12.08 -3.50
N ALA A 36 -16.92 13.40 -3.68
CA ALA A 36 -15.73 14.10 -4.18
C ALA A 36 -14.55 13.99 -3.19
N GLY A 37 -14.83 14.12 -1.88
CA GLY A 37 -13.85 13.92 -0.81
C GLY A 37 -13.28 12.49 -0.79
N ALA A 38 -14.14 11.49 -0.93
CA ALA A 38 -13.75 10.07 -1.00
C ALA A 38 -12.71 9.81 -2.10
N GLY A 39 -12.92 10.41 -3.28
CA GLY A 39 -12.01 10.27 -4.42
C GLY A 39 -10.62 10.83 -4.13
N SER A 40 -10.51 11.98 -3.48
CA SER A 40 -9.20 12.56 -3.15
C SER A 40 -8.39 11.70 -2.17
N VAL A 41 -9.05 11.11 -1.17
CA VAL A 41 -8.40 10.23 -0.18
C VAL A 41 -8.02 8.89 -0.80
N GLY A 42 -8.87 8.34 -1.67
CA GLY A 42 -8.56 7.13 -2.42
C GLY A 42 -7.37 7.31 -3.36
N VAL A 43 -7.21 8.48 -4.00
CA VAL A 43 -6.01 8.79 -4.80
C VAL A 43 -4.75 8.79 -3.93
N LEU A 44 -4.80 9.37 -2.73
CA LEU A 44 -3.67 9.40 -1.80
C LEU A 44 -3.28 7.98 -1.35
N VAL A 45 -4.26 7.15 -0.97
CA VAL A 45 -4.04 5.75 -0.57
C VAL A 45 -3.50 4.93 -1.75
N GLY A 46 -4.05 5.10 -2.95
CA GLY A 46 -3.56 4.45 -4.16
C GLY A 46 -2.10 4.82 -4.50
N LEU A 47 -1.71 6.07 -4.28
CA LEU A 47 -0.32 6.52 -4.46
C LEU A 47 0.60 5.86 -3.42
N LEU A 48 0.18 5.74 -2.16
CA LEU A 48 0.93 5.04 -1.11
C LEU A 48 1.10 3.55 -1.44
N PHE A 49 0.06 2.90 -1.97
CA PHE A 49 0.15 1.53 -2.49
C PHE A 49 1.18 1.39 -3.62
N PHE A 50 1.15 2.31 -4.58
CA PHE A 50 2.07 2.30 -5.72
C PHE A 50 3.52 2.49 -5.28
N VAL A 51 3.79 3.49 -4.44
CA VAL A 51 5.13 3.79 -3.92
C VAL A 51 5.61 2.66 -3.00
N GLY A 52 4.75 2.16 -2.12
CA GLY A 52 5.02 1.01 -1.24
C GLY A 52 5.35 -0.25 -2.04
N GLY A 53 4.61 -0.51 -3.12
CA GLY A 53 4.86 -1.60 -4.06
C GLY A 53 6.21 -1.46 -4.77
N ALA A 54 6.53 -0.26 -5.29
CA ALA A 54 7.81 0.01 -5.94
C ALA A 54 9.01 -0.25 -5.01
N PHE A 55 8.91 0.18 -3.74
CA PHE A 55 9.97 -0.05 -2.76
C PHE A 55 10.09 -1.52 -2.32
N ALA A 56 9.09 -2.37 -2.53
CA ALA A 56 9.13 -3.78 -2.12
C ALA A 56 10.23 -4.59 -2.82
N PHE A 57 10.67 -4.17 -4.02
CA PHE A 57 11.70 -4.86 -4.80
C PHE A 57 13.12 -4.64 -4.25
N GLY A 58 13.45 -3.42 -3.83
CA GLY A 58 14.79 -3.04 -3.36
C GLY A 58 14.92 -2.90 -1.84
N LEU A 59 13.88 -2.36 -1.19
CA LEU A 59 13.87 -1.94 0.21
C LEU A 59 12.58 -2.41 0.91
N PRO A 60 12.43 -3.74 1.14
CA PRO A 60 11.20 -4.31 1.68
C PRO A 60 10.78 -3.78 3.05
N LEU A 61 11.72 -3.28 3.87
CA LEU A 61 11.40 -2.64 5.15
C LEU A 61 10.71 -1.27 4.93
N VAL A 62 11.20 -0.48 3.97
CA VAL A 62 10.62 0.83 3.64
C VAL A 62 9.22 0.64 3.07
N SER A 63 9.06 -0.35 2.18
CA SER A 63 7.76 -0.78 1.67
C SER A 63 6.76 -1.12 2.78
N ALA A 64 7.17 -1.91 3.78
CA ALA A 64 6.31 -2.25 4.92
C ALA A 64 5.84 -1.02 5.70
N ILE A 65 6.73 -0.05 5.94
CA ILE A 65 6.39 1.20 6.64
C ILE A 65 5.37 1.99 5.82
N ILE A 66 5.57 2.11 4.51
CA ILE A 66 4.66 2.84 3.63
C ILE A 66 3.26 2.21 3.62
N PHE A 67 3.17 0.88 3.54
CA PHE A 67 1.88 0.17 3.60
C PHE A 67 1.20 0.32 4.98
N VAL A 68 1.96 0.37 6.08
CA VAL A 68 1.38 0.68 7.40
C VAL A 68 0.81 2.10 7.43
N VAL A 69 1.54 3.08 6.91
CA VAL A 69 1.08 4.47 6.82
C VAL A 69 -0.17 4.57 5.94
N GLY A 70 -0.18 3.89 4.78
CA GLY A 70 -1.35 3.77 3.91
C GLY A 70 -2.56 3.17 4.61
N SER A 71 -2.36 2.08 5.37
CA SER A 71 -3.40 1.46 6.18
C SER A 71 -4.01 2.43 7.19
N LEU A 72 -3.18 3.24 7.86
CA LEU A 72 -3.66 4.23 8.84
C LEU A 72 -4.53 5.31 8.17
N PHE A 73 -4.10 5.85 7.02
CA PHE A 73 -4.91 6.82 6.28
C PHE A 73 -6.23 6.21 5.80
N ALA A 74 -6.19 4.97 5.29
CA ALA A 74 -7.40 4.25 4.87
C ALA A 74 -8.34 3.96 6.05
N PHE A 75 -7.84 3.65 7.25
CA PHE A 75 -8.66 3.46 8.45
C PHE A 75 -9.28 4.77 8.96
N ILE A 76 -8.57 5.89 8.88
CA ILE A 76 -9.14 7.20 9.23
C ILE A 76 -10.30 7.52 8.26
N ALA A 77 -10.07 7.30 6.97
CA ALA A 77 -11.06 7.51 5.91
C ALA A 77 -12.24 6.53 5.98
N ALA A 78 -12.05 5.36 6.58
CA ALA A 78 -13.06 4.32 6.73
C ALA A 78 -14.24 4.71 7.63
N SER A 79 -14.11 5.77 8.42
CA SER A 79 -15.22 6.33 9.19
C SER A 79 -16.25 7.04 8.30
N SER A 80 -15.82 7.59 7.18
CA SER A 80 -16.65 8.29 6.20
C SER A 80 -17.00 7.40 4.99
N PHE A 81 -16.10 6.49 4.59
CA PHE A 81 -16.26 5.66 3.39
C PHE A 81 -15.98 4.19 3.68
N THR A 82 -17.03 3.36 3.68
CA THR A 82 -16.95 1.95 4.10
C THR A 82 -15.98 1.13 3.24
N ASP A 83 -15.87 1.46 1.95
CA ASP A 83 -14.97 0.89 0.96
C ASP A 83 -13.48 1.11 1.30
N MET A 84 -13.13 2.15 2.07
CA MET A 84 -11.75 2.36 2.55
C MET A 84 -11.31 1.31 3.57
N LYS A 85 -12.23 0.60 4.25
CA LYS A 85 -11.87 -0.51 5.14
C LYS A 85 -11.17 -1.63 4.38
N ILE A 86 -11.64 -1.95 3.18
CA ILE A 86 -11.09 -3.03 2.36
C ILE A 86 -9.64 -2.69 1.97
N TRP A 87 -9.40 -1.44 1.56
CA TRP A 87 -8.06 -0.93 1.25
C TRP A 87 -7.14 -0.94 2.47
N ALA A 88 -7.64 -0.54 3.64
CA ALA A 88 -6.87 -0.55 4.89
C ALA A 88 -6.38 -1.95 5.26
N PHE A 89 -7.23 -2.96 5.13
CA PHE A 89 -6.85 -4.36 5.37
C PHE A 89 -5.88 -4.89 4.31
N ALA A 90 -6.08 -4.56 3.03
CA ALA A 90 -5.17 -4.94 1.97
C ALA A 90 -3.74 -4.40 2.22
N ASP A 91 -3.63 -3.14 2.65
CA ASP A 91 -2.36 -2.51 3.01
C ASP A 91 -1.68 -3.22 4.19
N LEU A 92 -2.46 -3.61 5.21
CA LEU A 92 -1.96 -4.35 6.37
C LEU A 92 -1.38 -5.72 5.98
N ILE A 93 -2.06 -6.43 5.07
CA ILE A 93 -1.60 -7.72 4.56
C ILE A 93 -0.28 -7.54 3.79
N LEU A 94 -0.20 -6.53 2.92
CA LEU A 94 1.01 -6.21 2.17
C LEU A 94 2.16 -5.76 3.08
N ALA A 95 1.87 -4.97 4.11
CA ALA A 95 2.84 -4.58 5.14
C ALA A 95 3.43 -5.81 5.84
N ALA A 96 2.59 -6.76 6.25
CA ALA A 96 3.05 -8.00 6.88
C ALA A 96 3.93 -8.81 5.91
N MET A 97 3.51 -8.98 4.67
CA MET A 97 4.28 -9.70 3.65
C MET A 97 5.63 -9.01 3.35
N ALA A 98 5.64 -7.69 3.24
CA ALA A 98 6.84 -6.88 3.04
C ALA A 98 7.81 -7.00 4.23
N PHE A 99 7.28 -6.97 5.46
CA PHE A 99 8.05 -7.14 6.68
C PHE A 99 8.74 -8.51 6.76
N PHE A 100 8.00 -9.59 6.50
CA PHE A 100 8.58 -10.94 6.46
C PHE A 100 9.60 -11.08 5.33
N ALA A 101 9.36 -10.48 4.16
CA ALA A 101 10.32 -10.46 3.07
C ALA A 101 11.63 -9.73 3.45
N GLY A 102 11.53 -8.64 4.22
CA GLY A 102 12.68 -7.91 4.76
C GLY A 102 13.45 -8.70 5.82
N ARG A 103 12.75 -9.34 6.77
CA ARG A 103 13.36 -10.17 7.82
C ARG A 103 14.14 -11.35 7.23
N SER A 104 13.56 -12.05 6.25
CA SER A 104 14.22 -13.18 5.57
C SER A 104 15.44 -12.73 4.77
N ALA A 105 15.38 -11.58 4.12
CA ALA A 105 16.53 -11.01 3.40
C ALA A 105 17.68 -10.60 4.35
N ARG A 106 17.35 -10.04 5.52
CA ARG A 106 18.34 -9.70 6.56
C ARG A 106 18.99 -10.94 7.16
N ALA A 107 18.20 -11.98 7.46
CA ALA A 107 18.72 -13.25 7.99
C ALA A 107 19.69 -13.94 7.01
N ALA A 108 19.36 -13.95 5.71
CA ALA A 108 20.24 -14.48 4.67
C ALA A 108 21.56 -13.72 4.56
N ARG A 109 21.53 -12.38 4.66
CA ARG A 109 22.74 -11.54 4.67
C ARG A 109 23.63 -11.83 5.86
N ILE A 110 23.08 -11.90 7.08
CA ILE A 110 23.83 -12.21 8.31
C ILE A 110 24.53 -13.57 8.19
N LYS A 111 23.84 -14.58 7.67
CA LYS A 111 24.41 -15.92 7.43
C LYS A 111 25.58 -15.88 6.43
N ALA A 112 25.45 -15.13 5.34
CA ALA A 112 26.52 -14.98 4.35
C ALA A 112 27.76 -14.28 4.92
N SER A 113 27.59 -13.21 5.70
CA SER A 113 28.69 -12.52 6.37
C SER A 113 29.36 -13.35 7.47
N GLY A 114 28.63 -14.24 8.14
CA GLY A 114 29.20 -15.16 9.14
C GLY A 114 29.98 -16.34 8.53
N VAL A 115 29.67 -16.73 7.29
CA VAL A 115 30.42 -17.76 6.54
C VAL A 115 31.71 -17.18 5.95
N ALA A 116 31.73 -15.90 5.56
CA ALA A 116 32.94 -15.25 5.06
C ALA A 116 34.04 -15.04 6.13
N GLN A 117 33.73 -15.27 7.41
CA GLN A 117 34.66 -15.11 8.53
C GLN A 117 35.25 -16.45 9.04
N LYS A 118 34.85 -17.58 8.47
CA LYS A 118 35.42 -18.91 8.74
C LYS A 118 36.30 -19.36 7.57
#